data_AF-A0A9X3XCR5-F1
#
_entry.id   AF-A0A9X3XCR5-F1
#
_cell.length_a   1.000
_cell.length_b   1.000
_cell.length_c   1.000
_cell.angle_alpha   90.00
_cell.angle_beta   90.00
_cell.angle_gamma   90.00
#
_symmetry.space_group_name_H-M   'P 1'
#
loop_
_entity.id
_entity.type
_entity.pdbx_description
1 polymer ?
#
loop_
_entity_poly.entity_id
_entity_poly.type
_entity_poly.pdbx_seq_one_letter_code
_entity_poly.pdbx_strand_id
1 'polypeptide(L)'
;MRSRPDVTVYLDPAEPSAGERLRVHVHLKAKTETPFDAIDVELVGRESRYRRTSSNGKTSTRKYHRREIVRLGKRFPAGVLQPGTWEQAIDFPLPPDLPPTYRSGYTTIEYELSVHVHIPWWPDRHEAYVIPIRVPTTSAAPPEPRVFTSQAGEHRGEDPVIELSVEDQRLPLLGTLAGAVAFTGLGDRRLRRVELATSVVETALVTSSAGPAEIDRRTWTLFEGTPEEGASIPFRIGIPPDLVPTFHSPFIRVDHALEVTAVVAFGRDLSLRVPVVVERQRGPRKSAKGLPLVGKQRHLSVWRAVADSARAAGSTVVDFDPEQAVLVLDVRGIRVEVTEEHREGLGPCVVAELAFPALGLDLRLAERRWTDFGAKLPGLDKRLAKRFTVQAREPMQATSLLDAEVREALDVFDEAALDDEHAVVVQKGGVYQVSGLERFLARAQMLAHRLAKAIAALPPPTALAPYLPAFQQFAEERGARLRVGDLALENFSRAGIVMSLDHRWEEDRPAESRLWSPRPERDLPASFRETLTKATGREPLLEETRLGIRLPLVQDPEEVLGTADAFAAAVASLAGATNLGPYR
;
A
#
# COMPACT_ATOMS: atom_id res chain seq x y z
N MET A 1 -60.82 54.87 18.04
CA MET A 1 -59.91 54.19 18.98
C MET A 1 -58.72 53.70 18.17
N ARG A 2 -57.48 54.11 18.49
CA ARG A 2 -56.31 53.70 17.68
C ARG A 2 -56.08 52.18 17.81
N SER A 3 -55.67 51.53 16.73
CA SER A 3 -55.35 50.10 16.71
C SER A 3 -53.85 49.87 16.47
N ARG A 4 -53.26 48.92 17.20
CA ARG A 4 -51.89 48.45 16.95
C ARG A 4 -51.84 47.78 15.57
N PRO A 5 -50.83 48.08 14.72
CA PRO A 5 -50.70 47.41 13.45
C PRO A 5 -50.27 45.95 13.63
N ASP A 6 -50.85 45.05 12.84
CA ASP A 6 -50.36 43.68 12.70
C ASP A 6 -49.15 43.68 11.76
N VAL A 7 -48.09 42.97 12.12
CA VAL A 7 -46.84 42.89 11.33
C VAL A 7 -46.76 41.51 10.71
N THR A 8 -46.42 41.44 9.43
CA THR A 8 -46.05 40.20 8.75
C THR A 8 -44.86 40.47 7.86
N VAL A 9 -43.94 39.51 7.80
CA VAL A 9 -42.73 39.61 6.99
C VAL A 9 -42.64 38.43 6.04
N TYR A 10 -42.31 38.71 4.78
CA TYR A 10 -41.97 37.69 3.78
C TYR A 10 -40.54 37.87 3.31
N LEU A 11 -39.85 36.76 3.05
CA LEU A 11 -38.45 36.72 2.66
C LEU A 11 -38.33 36.19 1.22
N ASP A 12 -37.52 36.84 0.40
CA ASP A 12 -37.15 36.39 -0.93
C ASP A 12 -35.61 36.46 -1.09
N PRO A 13 -34.89 35.33 -1.11
CA PRO A 13 -35.38 33.95 -0.96
C PRO A 13 -35.76 33.59 0.50
N ALA A 14 -36.55 32.53 0.69
CA ALA A 14 -36.94 32.04 2.01
C ALA A 14 -35.78 31.48 2.85
N GLU A 15 -34.76 30.92 2.20
CA GLU A 15 -33.52 30.43 2.82
C GLU A 15 -32.29 31.08 2.17
N PRO A 16 -31.98 32.33 2.54
CA PRO A 16 -30.87 33.06 1.94
C PRO A 16 -29.52 32.45 2.32
N SER A 17 -28.57 32.52 1.40
CA SER A 17 -27.18 32.12 1.62
C SER A 17 -26.27 33.34 1.79
N ALA A 18 -25.13 33.16 2.45
CA ALA A 18 -24.11 34.22 2.52
C ALA A 18 -23.73 34.72 1.11
N GLY A 19 -23.58 36.04 0.96
CA GLY A 19 -23.28 36.69 -0.34
C GLY A 19 -24.50 36.96 -1.22
N GLU A 20 -25.68 36.41 -0.91
CA GLU A 20 -26.91 36.70 -1.64
C GLU A 20 -27.58 38.01 -1.18
N ARG A 21 -28.53 38.49 -1.97
CA ARG A 21 -29.39 39.59 -1.58
C ARG A 21 -30.66 39.05 -0.94
N LEU A 22 -30.89 39.38 0.32
CA LEU A 22 -32.13 39.07 1.02
C LEU A 22 -33.11 40.22 0.84
N ARG A 23 -34.22 39.97 0.14
CA ARG A 23 -35.33 40.92 0.03
C ARG A 23 -36.37 40.62 1.11
N VAL A 24 -36.67 41.63 1.91
CA VAL A 24 -37.63 41.56 3.02
C VAL A 24 -38.85 42.41 2.68
N HIS A 25 -40.01 41.78 2.61
CA HIS A 25 -41.29 42.45 2.43
C HIS A 25 -41.96 42.64 3.79
N VAL A 26 -42.09 43.87 4.25
CA VAL A 26 -42.73 44.22 5.53
C VAL A 26 -44.15 44.69 5.26
N HIS A 27 -45.12 43.98 5.85
CA HIS A 27 -46.54 44.27 5.75
C HIS A 27 -47.05 44.72 7.13
N LEU A 28 -47.52 45.96 7.21
CA LEU A 28 -48.14 46.51 8.40
C LEU A 28 -49.62 46.73 8.13
N LYS A 29 -50.50 45.99 8.82
CA LYS A 29 -51.95 46.12 8.67
C LYS A 29 -52.52 46.96 9.81
N ALA A 30 -52.98 48.17 9.50
CA ALA A 30 -53.61 49.07 10.46
C ALA A 30 -55.14 49.07 10.25
N LYS A 31 -55.93 49.00 11.33
CA LYS A 31 -57.40 49.08 11.27
C LYS A 31 -57.91 50.53 11.33
N THR A 32 -57.10 51.42 11.85
CA THR A 32 -57.36 52.86 11.97
C THR A 32 -56.13 53.64 11.55
N GLU A 33 -56.30 54.95 11.36
CA GLU A 33 -55.17 55.85 11.22
C GLU A 33 -54.26 55.79 12.46
N THR A 34 -52.99 55.44 12.26
CA THR A 34 -52.01 55.25 13.35
C THR A 34 -50.74 56.05 13.04
N PRO A 35 -50.46 57.16 13.76
CA PRO A 35 -49.21 57.89 13.61
C PRO A 35 -48.04 57.04 14.14
N PHE A 36 -46.85 57.24 13.58
CA PHE A 36 -45.62 56.62 14.02
C PHE A 36 -44.45 57.59 13.92
N ASP A 37 -43.52 57.53 14.87
CA ASP A 37 -42.31 58.38 14.89
C ASP A 37 -41.21 57.81 14.00
N ALA A 38 -41.17 56.49 13.83
CA ALA A 38 -40.35 55.77 12.87
C ALA A 38 -40.79 54.31 12.74
N ILE A 39 -40.34 53.67 11.67
CA ILE A 39 -40.34 52.22 11.52
C ILE A 39 -38.89 51.79 11.29
N ASP A 40 -38.33 51.02 12.21
CA ASP A 40 -37.01 50.41 12.05
C ASP A 40 -37.18 48.95 11.63
N VAL A 41 -36.41 48.54 10.61
CA VAL A 41 -36.29 47.15 10.19
C VAL A 41 -34.82 46.80 10.24
N GLU A 42 -34.43 45.91 11.15
CA GLU A 42 -33.02 45.57 11.40
C GLU A 42 -32.78 44.06 11.34
N LEU A 43 -31.75 43.65 10.60
CA LEU A 43 -31.19 42.30 10.60
C LEU A 43 -29.90 42.30 11.42
N VAL A 44 -29.88 41.55 12.53
CA VAL A 44 -28.71 41.42 13.40
C VAL A 44 -28.27 39.97 13.49
N GLY A 45 -27.02 39.70 13.09
CA GLY A 45 -26.37 38.40 13.25
C GLY A 45 -25.55 38.36 14.54
N ARG A 46 -25.70 37.31 15.34
CA ARG A 46 -24.95 37.12 16.59
C ARG A 46 -24.34 35.74 16.65
N GLU A 47 -23.11 35.67 17.13
CA GLU A 47 -22.44 34.42 17.42
C GLU A 47 -22.05 34.36 18.89
N SER A 48 -22.30 33.23 19.52
CA SER A 48 -21.88 32.94 20.88
C SER A 48 -21.25 31.55 20.98
N ARG A 49 -20.12 31.46 21.69
CA ARG A 49 -19.37 30.21 21.91
C ARG A 49 -19.05 30.05 23.38
N TYR A 50 -19.30 28.86 23.93
CA TYR A 50 -18.93 28.53 25.31
C TYR A 50 -17.43 28.71 25.53
N ARG A 51 -17.09 29.44 26.59
CA ARG A 51 -15.71 29.69 27.03
C ARG A 51 -15.35 28.78 28.20
N ARG A 52 -16.04 28.95 29.32
CA ARG A 52 -15.79 28.18 30.55
C ARG A 52 -16.96 28.26 31.51
N THR A 53 -17.00 27.33 32.46
CA THR A 53 -17.89 27.40 33.61
C THR A 53 -17.08 27.95 34.79
N SER A 54 -17.49 29.09 35.33
CA SER A 54 -16.93 29.61 36.57
C SER A 54 -17.81 29.16 37.74
N SER A 55 -17.23 28.47 38.71
CA SER A 55 -17.90 28.14 39.97
C SER A 55 -17.39 29.08 41.07
N ASN A 56 -18.32 29.60 41.88
CA ASN A 56 -17.99 30.32 43.12
C ASN A 56 -18.68 29.65 44.31
N GLY A 57 -18.27 28.41 44.62
CA GLY A 57 -18.86 27.59 45.68
C GLY A 57 -20.25 27.07 45.33
N LYS A 58 -21.31 27.83 45.66
CA LYS A 58 -22.72 27.38 45.56
C LYS A 58 -23.36 27.59 44.18
N THR A 59 -22.73 28.33 43.28
CA THR A 59 -23.29 28.64 41.95
C THR A 59 -22.25 28.47 40.85
N SER A 60 -22.64 27.76 39.77
CA SER A 60 -21.88 27.67 38.53
C SER A 60 -22.51 28.54 37.45
N THR A 61 -21.73 29.40 36.80
CA THR A 61 -22.19 30.23 35.67
C THR A 61 -21.39 29.90 34.42
N ARG A 62 -22.07 29.60 33.31
CA ARG A 62 -21.45 29.42 32.00
C ARG A 62 -21.10 30.80 31.40
N LYS A 63 -19.85 30.96 30.99
CA LYS A 63 -19.35 32.15 30.30
C LYS A 63 -19.18 31.85 28.83
N TYR A 64 -19.52 32.81 27.97
CA TYR A 64 -19.49 32.69 26.52
C TYR A 64 -18.66 33.83 25.93
N HIS A 65 -17.92 33.53 24.86
CA HIS A 65 -17.52 34.54 23.89
C HIS A 65 -18.75 34.95 23.10
N ARG A 66 -18.87 36.23 22.78
CA ARG A 66 -19.99 36.78 22.03
C ARG A 66 -19.46 37.81 21.03
N ARG A 67 -20.04 37.83 19.84
CA ARG A 67 -19.81 38.89 18.86
C ARG A 67 -21.07 39.18 18.04
N GLU A 68 -21.20 40.42 17.61
CA GLU A 68 -22.11 40.79 16.54
C GLU A 68 -21.40 40.51 15.20
N ILE A 69 -22.05 39.74 14.33
CA ILE A 69 -21.53 39.32 13.03
C ILE A 69 -21.84 40.40 11.99
N VAL A 70 -23.07 40.90 12.01
CA VAL A 70 -23.59 41.87 11.06
C VAL A 70 -24.75 42.63 11.68
N ARG A 71 -24.91 43.89 11.30
CA ARG A 71 -26.10 44.71 11.57
C ARG A 71 -26.44 45.50 10.32
N LEU A 72 -27.55 45.14 9.68
CA LEU A 72 -28.09 45.85 8.52
C LEU A 72 -29.44 46.41 8.90
N GLY A 73 -29.78 47.62 8.49
CA GLY A 73 -31.06 48.21 8.87
C GLY A 73 -31.57 49.25 7.90
N LYS A 74 -32.89 49.44 7.90
CA LYS A 74 -33.58 50.52 7.20
C LYS A 74 -34.54 51.18 8.16
N ARG A 75 -34.38 52.51 8.32
CA ARG A 75 -35.32 53.36 9.05
C ARG A 75 -36.23 54.10 8.07
N PHE A 76 -37.53 54.04 8.30
CA PHE A 76 -38.52 54.90 7.67
C PHE A 76 -38.84 56.06 8.62
N PRO A 77 -38.79 57.31 8.14
CA PRO A 77 -39.05 58.49 8.98
C PRO A 77 -40.51 58.54 9.44
N ALA A 78 -40.80 59.42 10.39
CA ALA A 78 -42.14 59.62 10.94
C ALA A 78 -43.23 59.76 9.87
N GLY A 79 -44.41 59.25 10.17
CA GLY A 79 -45.53 59.25 9.25
C GLY A 79 -46.82 58.77 9.88
N VAL A 80 -47.79 58.46 9.03
CA VAL A 80 -49.12 57.97 9.46
C VAL A 80 -49.50 56.75 8.63
N LEU A 81 -49.75 55.63 9.30
CA LEU A 81 -50.32 54.44 8.69
C LEU A 81 -51.81 54.66 8.46
N GLN A 82 -52.23 54.69 7.21
CA GLN A 82 -53.65 54.73 6.85
C GLN A 82 -54.32 53.37 7.11
N PRO A 83 -55.64 53.32 7.39
CA PRO A 83 -56.36 52.05 7.45
C PRO A 83 -56.13 51.22 6.19
N GLY A 84 -55.72 49.97 6.36
CA GLY A 84 -55.30 49.09 5.27
C GLY A 84 -53.92 48.47 5.50
N THR A 85 -53.25 48.10 4.42
CA THR A 85 -51.92 47.47 4.45
C THR A 85 -50.90 48.46 3.92
N TRP A 86 -49.90 48.76 4.74
CA TRP A 86 -48.68 49.42 4.31
C TRP A 86 -47.65 48.34 3.98
N GLU A 87 -47.03 48.45 2.80
CA GLU A 87 -46.07 47.48 2.29
C GLU A 87 -44.77 48.18 1.89
N GLN A 88 -43.64 47.62 2.27
CA GLN A 88 -42.32 48.04 1.82
C GLN A 88 -41.42 46.83 1.57
N ALA A 89 -40.65 46.90 0.49
CA ALA A 89 -39.59 45.94 0.18
C ALA A 89 -38.22 46.54 0.51
N ILE A 90 -37.41 45.80 1.26
CA ILE A 90 -36.08 46.22 1.73
C ILE A 90 -35.07 45.18 1.26
N ASP A 91 -34.05 45.63 0.55
CA ASP A 91 -32.96 44.76 0.09
C ASP A 91 -31.79 44.84 1.09
N PHE A 92 -31.48 43.71 1.74
CA PHE A 92 -30.29 43.53 2.57
C PHE A 92 -29.21 42.77 1.77
N PRO A 93 -28.06 43.40 1.45
CA PRO A 93 -26.92 42.69 0.87
C PRO A 93 -26.22 41.88 1.95
N LEU A 94 -26.32 40.55 1.91
CA LEU A 94 -25.67 39.70 2.90
C LEU A 94 -24.16 39.59 2.59
N PRO A 95 -23.27 39.84 3.56
CA PRO A 95 -21.84 39.62 3.35
C PRO A 95 -21.53 38.17 2.93
N PRO A 96 -20.53 37.95 2.04
CA PRO A 96 -20.17 36.62 1.56
C PRO A 96 -19.50 35.73 2.61
N ASP A 97 -18.99 36.32 3.69
CA ASP A 97 -18.30 35.65 4.80
C ASP A 97 -19.20 35.38 6.01
N LEU A 98 -20.51 35.58 5.88
CA LEU A 98 -21.46 35.23 6.94
C LEU A 98 -21.42 33.71 7.21
N PRO A 99 -21.22 33.28 8.47
CA PRO A 99 -21.44 31.88 8.82
C PRO A 99 -22.92 31.49 8.68
N PRO A 100 -23.22 30.19 8.49
CA PRO A 100 -24.60 29.74 8.49
C PRO A 100 -25.23 29.87 9.88
N THR A 101 -26.56 29.93 9.92
CA THR A 101 -27.33 29.73 11.15
C THR A 101 -27.06 28.33 11.67
N TYR A 102 -26.64 28.24 12.93
CA TYR A 102 -26.11 27.01 13.49
C TYR A 102 -26.27 26.96 15.01
N ARG A 103 -26.59 25.78 15.54
CA ARG A 103 -26.76 25.57 16.98
C ARG A 103 -26.21 24.23 17.40
N SER A 104 -25.44 24.23 18.47
CA SER A 104 -24.94 23.02 19.15
C SER A 104 -25.05 23.18 20.67
N GLY A 105 -24.57 22.18 21.42
CA GLY A 105 -24.48 22.26 22.88
C GLY A 105 -23.54 23.38 23.38
N TYR A 106 -22.68 23.91 22.51
CA TYR A 106 -21.61 24.85 22.89
C TYR A 106 -21.61 26.15 22.08
N THR A 107 -22.24 26.19 20.91
CA THR A 107 -22.23 27.35 20.00
C THR A 107 -23.64 27.70 19.53
N THR A 108 -23.91 28.99 19.34
CA THR A 108 -25.13 29.47 18.67
C THR A 108 -24.76 30.61 17.73
N ILE A 109 -25.15 30.48 16.47
CA ILE A 109 -25.07 31.48 15.41
C ILE A 109 -26.50 31.72 14.94
N GLU A 110 -27.02 32.91 15.19
CA GLU A 110 -28.41 33.26 14.90
C GLU A 110 -28.50 34.64 14.23
N TYR A 111 -29.50 34.78 13.35
CA TYR A 111 -29.78 36.02 12.64
C TYR A 111 -31.22 36.42 12.94
N GLU A 112 -31.39 37.59 13.56
CA GLU A 112 -32.68 38.10 13.99
C GLU A 112 -33.07 39.29 13.13
N LEU A 113 -34.20 39.17 12.44
CA LEU A 113 -34.86 40.27 11.76
C LEU A 113 -35.92 40.86 12.68
N SER A 114 -35.75 42.11 13.08
CA SER A 114 -36.70 42.84 13.92
C SER A 114 -37.40 43.94 13.13
N VAL A 115 -38.69 44.11 13.38
CA VAL A 115 -39.50 45.24 12.88
C VAL A 115 -40.04 45.98 14.09
N HIS A 116 -39.63 47.24 14.26
CA HIS A 116 -40.02 48.09 15.37
C HIS A 116 -40.73 49.35 14.87
N VAL A 117 -42.03 49.44 15.13
CA VAL A 117 -42.86 50.62 14.86
C VAL A 117 -42.96 51.44 16.15
N HIS A 118 -42.34 52.62 16.14
CA HIS A 118 -42.36 53.58 17.24
C HIS A 118 -43.67 54.37 17.19
N ILE A 119 -44.55 54.24 18.19
CA ILE A 119 -45.88 54.86 18.19
C ILE A 119 -45.95 55.94 19.27
N PRO A 120 -46.16 57.22 18.92
CA PRO A 120 -46.14 58.30 19.90
C PRO A 120 -47.27 58.15 20.92
N TRP A 121 -46.89 58.21 22.20
CA TRP A 121 -47.79 58.15 23.36
C TRP A 121 -48.64 56.86 23.42
N TRP A 122 -48.12 55.76 22.85
CA TRP A 122 -48.74 54.44 22.82
C TRP A 122 -47.65 53.34 22.89
N PRO A 123 -47.93 52.12 23.37
CA PRO A 123 -46.95 51.04 23.28
C PRO A 123 -46.53 50.69 21.85
N ASP A 124 -45.22 50.65 21.62
CA ASP A 124 -44.63 50.30 20.32
C ASP A 124 -45.02 48.91 19.83
N ARG A 125 -44.96 48.71 18.51
CA ARG A 125 -45.07 47.37 17.91
C ARG A 125 -43.67 46.85 17.59
N HIS A 126 -43.25 45.81 18.29
CA HIS A 126 -41.99 45.13 18.04
C HIS A 126 -42.27 43.65 17.75
N GLU A 127 -41.76 43.15 16.62
CA GLU A 127 -41.78 41.75 16.23
C GLU A 127 -40.39 41.32 15.77
N ALA A 128 -39.99 40.10 16.10
CA ALA A 128 -38.67 39.54 15.78
C ALA A 128 -38.81 38.15 15.16
N TYR A 129 -37.98 37.87 14.15
CA TYR A 129 -38.00 36.64 13.36
C TYR A 129 -36.58 36.08 13.22
N VAL A 130 -36.39 34.78 13.43
CA VAL A 130 -35.10 34.13 13.18
C VAL A 130 -34.98 33.74 11.72
N ILE A 131 -33.93 34.20 11.06
CA ILE A 131 -33.68 33.99 9.63
C ILE A 131 -32.64 32.88 9.43
N PRO A 132 -32.95 31.80 8.69
CA PRO A 132 -32.00 30.72 8.45
C PRO A 132 -31.03 31.10 7.33
N ILE A 133 -29.89 31.68 7.69
CA ILE A 133 -28.76 31.88 6.76
C ILE A 133 -28.12 30.52 6.47
N ARG A 134 -28.01 30.13 5.20
CA ARG A 134 -27.38 28.89 4.75
C ARG A 134 -25.95 29.11 4.26
N VAL A 135 -25.17 28.03 4.19
CA VAL A 135 -23.89 28.08 3.48
C VAL A 135 -24.11 28.32 1.97
N PRO A 136 -23.19 29.03 1.29
CA PRO A 136 -23.25 29.21 -0.16
C PRO A 136 -23.34 27.89 -0.91
N THR A 137 -24.06 27.88 -2.03
CA THR A 137 -24.07 26.73 -2.94
C THR A 137 -22.82 26.72 -3.81
N THR A 138 -22.12 25.60 -3.89
CA THR A 138 -21.01 25.37 -4.81
C THR A 138 -21.52 24.80 -6.13
N SER A 139 -20.83 25.07 -7.24
CA SER A 139 -21.16 24.45 -8.53
C SER A 139 -20.74 22.98 -8.50
N ALA A 140 -21.60 22.08 -9.01
CA ALA A 140 -21.26 20.66 -9.09
C ALA A 140 -20.04 20.44 -10.01
N ALA A 141 -18.91 20.07 -9.42
CA ALA A 141 -17.69 19.70 -10.13
C ALA A 141 -17.66 18.19 -10.42
N PRO A 142 -16.85 17.73 -11.41
CA PRO A 142 -16.64 16.31 -11.64
C PRO A 142 -16.08 15.63 -10.37
N PRO A 143 -16.52 14.39 -10.07
CA PRO A 143 -16.01 13.65 -8.92
C PRO A 143 -14.52 13.34 -9.07
N GLU A 144 -13.81 13.31 -7.94
CA GLU A 144 -12.39 12.91 -7.84
C GLU A 144 -12.26 11.63 -7.02
N PRO A 145 -12.35 10.44 -7.65
CA PRO A 145 -12.26 9.19 -6.93
C PRO A 145 -10.86 8.97 -6.34
N ARG A 146 -10.80 8.48 -5.10
CA ARG A 146 -9.54 8.25 -4.36
C ARG A 146 -9.60 6.99 -3.51
N VAL A 147 -8.44 6.38 -3.27
CA VAL A 147 -8.27 5.28 -2.29
C VAL A 147 -7.51 5.79 -1.07
N PHE A 148 -8.00 5.42 0.09
CA PHE A 148 -7.40 5.63 1.40
C PHE A 148 -7.05 4.29 2.03
N THR A 149 -6.02 4.28 2.86
CA THR A 149 -5.55 3.07 3.56
C THR A 149 -5.27 3.39 5.03
N SER A 150 -5.54 2.44 5.93
CA SER A 150 -5.24 2.58 7.36
C SER A 150 -3.75 2.58 7.69
N GLN A 151 -2.89 2.20 6.74
CA GLN A 151 -1.44 2.28 6.90
C GLN A 151 -0.84 3.43 6.08
N ALA A 152 -0.08 4.27 6.77
CA ALA A 152 0.73 5.32 6.15
C ALA A 152 2.18 4.83 6.00
N GLY A 153 2.70 4.78 4.76
CA GLY A 153 4.10 4.45 4.47
C GLY A 153 4.30 3.21 3.59
N GLU A 154 5.56 2.91 3.24
CA GLU A 154 5.93 1.79 2.36
C GLU A 154 5.94 0.42 3.09
N HIS A 155 5.89 0.40 4.43
CA HIS A 155 6.04 -0.81 5.25
C HIS A 155 4.72 -1.25 5.88
N ARG A 156 4.26 -2.47 5.57
CA ARG A 156 3.16 -3.14 6.28
C ARG A 156 3.72 -3.81 7.53
N GLY A 157 3.25 -3.42 8.71
CA GLY A 157 3.38 -4.26 9.90
C GLY A 157 2.43 -5.47 9.82
N GLU A 158 2.35 -6.26 10.89
CA GLU A 158 1.42 -7.39 11.03
C GLU A 158 -0.05 -6.95 11.25
N ASP A 159 -0.30 -5.65 11.36
CA ASP A 159 -1.62 -5.10 11.61
C ASP A 159 -2.52 -5.19 10.36
N PRO A 160 -3.81 -5.57 10.53
CA PRO A 160 -4.77 -5.58 9.44
C PRO A 160 -4.89 -4.21 8.77
N VAL A 161 -5.11 -4.23 7.45
CA VAL A 161 -5.24 -3.04 6.63
C VAL A 161 -6.66 -2.90 6.10
N ILE A 162 -7.19 -1.69 6.24
CA ILE A 162 -8.45 -1.26 5.67
C ILE A 162 -8.13 -0.42 4.43
N GLU A 163 -8.69 -0.78 3.29
CA GLU A 163 -8.70 0.06 2.10
C GLU A 163 -10.10 0.61 1.86
N LEU A 164 -10.20 1.92 1.64
CA LEU A 164 -11.45 2.61 1.34
C LEU A 164 -11.30 3.37 0.03
N SER A 165 -12.08 2.99 -0.97
CA SER A 165 -12.30 3.75 -2.19
C SER A 165 -13.56 4.59 -2.05
N VAL A 166 -13.47 5.88 -2.34
CA VAL A 166 -14.62 6.81 -2.38
C VAL A 166 -14.66 7.50 -3.73
N GLU A 167 -15.87 7.74 -4.24
CA GLU A 167 -16.03 8.45 -5.51
C GLU A 167 -15.61 9.92 -5.44
N ASP A 168 -15.66 10.53 -4.25
CA ASP A 168 -15.24 11.90 -3.98
C ASP A 168 -15.16 12.14 -2.47
N GLN A 169 -14.37 13.12 -2.05
CA GLN A 169 -14.33 13.61 -0.67
C GLN A 169 -15.39 14.70 -0.40
N ARG A 170 -16.06 15.20 -1.44
CA ARG A 170 -17.19 16.14 -1.34
C ARG A 170 -18.51 15.37 -1.24
N LEU A 171 -19.21 15.58 -0.14
CA LEU A 171 -20.50 14.99 0.19
C LEU A 171 -21.62 16.02 -0.08
N PRO A 172 -22.33 15.91 -1.22
CA PRO A 172 -23.44 16.79 -1.51
C PRO A 172 -24.62 16.46 -0.60
N LEU A 173 -25.15 17.46 0.10
CA LEU A 173 -26.42 17.30 0.81
C LEU A 173 -27.51 16.81 -0.14
N LEU A 174 -28.36 15.89 0.35
CA LEU A 174 -29.39 15.19 -0.44
C LEU A 174 -28.86 14.31 -1.60
N GLY A 175 -27.55 14.22 -1.77
CA GLY A 175 -26.95 13.38 -2.79
C GLY A 175 -26.66 11.96 -2.30
N THR A 176 -25.84 11.26 -3.06
CA THR A 176 -25.34 9.92 -2.72
C THR A 176 -23.83 9.91 -2.67
N LEU A 177 -23.26 9.02 -1.88
CA LEU A 177 -21.86 8.65 -1.90
C LEU A 177 -21.73 7.18 -2.28
N ALA A 178 -20.98 6.89 -3.34
CA ALA A 178 -20.54 5.55 -3.70
C ALA A 178 -19.07 5.30 -3.33
N GLY A 179 -18.77 4.05 -2.99
CA GLY A 179 -17.42 3.62 -2.66
C GLY A 179 -17.31 2.10 -2.51
N ALA A 180 -16.15 1.64 -2.07
CA ALA A 180 -15.90 0.26 -1.74
C ALA A 180 -14.89 0.15 -0.61
N VAL A 181 -15.03 -0.88 0.23
CA VAL A 181 -14.08 -1.19 1.31
C VAL A 181 -13.55 -2.60 1.15
N ALA A 182 -12.26 -2.81 1.46
CA ALA A 182 -11.67 -4.14 1.58
C ALA A 182 -10.78 -4.23 2.81
N PHE A 183 -10.62 -5.46 3.31
CA PHE A 183 -9.80 -5.76 4.49
C PHE A 183 -8.76 -6.81 4.12
N THR A 184 -7.52 -6.65 4.56
CA THR A 184 -6.42 -7.61 4.32
C THR A 184 -5.56 -7.73 5.57
N GLY A 185 -4.88 -8.85 5.75
CA GLY A 185 -4.13 -9.17 6.96
C GLY A 185 -5.03 -9.42 8.17
N LEU A 186 -6.26 -9.93 7.98
CA LEU A 186 -7.16 -10.19 9.12
C LEU A 186 -6.64 -11.34 9.98
N GLY A 187 -5.99 -12.34 9.38
CA GLY A 187 -5.58 -13.57 10.06
C GLY A 187 -6.78 -14.27 10.70
N ASP A 188 -6.64 -14.72 11.95
CA ASP A 188 -7.71 -15.39 12.68
C ASP A 188 -8.78 -14.45 13.27
N ARG A 189 -8.67 -13.13 13.04
CA ARG A 189 -9.60 -12.14 13.60
C ARG A 189 -10.97 -12.26 12.94
N ARG A 190 -12.00 -12.51 13.76
CA ARG A 190 -13.39 -12.51 13.32
C ARG A 190 -14.01 -11.13 13.49
N LEU A 191 -14.62 -10.60 12.44
CA LEU A 191 -15.42 -9.38 12.48
C LEU A 191 -16.89 -9.71 12.75
N ARG A 192 -17.53 -8.89 13.59
CA ARG A 192 -18.98 -8.91 13.82
C ARG A 192 -19.72 -8.22 12.68
N ARG A 193 -19.21 -7.09 12.22
CA ARG A 193 -19.76 -6.29 11.12
C ARG A 193 -18.74 -5.25 10.66
N VAL A 194 -19.02 -4.65 9.51
CA VAL A 194 -18.32 -3.49 8.96
C VAL A 194 -19.27 -2.31 8.94
N GLU A 195 -18.85 -1.20 9.52
CA GLU A 195 -19.60 0.05 9.57
C GLU A 195 -18.91 1.14 8.77
N LEU A 196 -19.71 2.02 8.17
CA LEU A 196 -19.30 3.31 7.67
C LEU A 196 -20.02 4.37 8.49
N ALA A 197 -19.32 5.40 8.92
CA ALA A 197 -19.90 6.51 9.64
C ALA A 197 -19.46 7.85 9.08
N THR A 198 -20.35 8.84 9.13
CA THR A 198 -19.99 10.25 8.97
C THR A 198 -19.99 10.89 10.35
N SER A 199 -18.81 11.34 10.81
CA SER A 199 -18.64 12.08 12.06
C SER A 199 -18.58 13.57 11.79
N VAL A 200 -19.32 14.38 12.56
CA VAL A 200 -19.28 15.84 12.53
C VAL A 200 -18.57 16.36 13.77
N VAL A 201 -17.46 17.07 13.60
CA VAL A 201 -16.65 17.59 14.71
C VAL A 201 -16.67 19.11 14.71
N GLU A 202 -17.14 19.67 15.81
CA GLU A 202 -17.03 21.10 16.09
C GLU A 202 -15.74 21.36 16.89
N THR A 203 -14.89 22.24 16.36
CA THR A 203 -13.65 22.66 17.03
C THR A 203 -13.68 24.16 17.32
N ALA A 204 -13.44 24.52 18.58
CA ALA A 204 -13.32 25.92 18.99
C ALA A 204 -12.02 26.55 18.44
N LEU A 205 -12.13 27.78 17.96
CA LEU A 205 -11.01 28.59 17.46
C LEU A 205 -10.65 29.75 18.39
N VAL A 206 -11.51 30.00 19.37
CA VAL A 206 -11.26 30.88 20.50
C VAL A 206 -11.03 30.06 21.76
N THR A 207 -10.37 30.63 22.76
CA THR A 207 -10.07 29.95 24.02
C THR A 207 -11.34 29.36 24.64
N SER A 208 -11.41 28.04 24.74
CA SER A 208 -12.53 27.32 25.35
C SER A 208 -12.00 26.18 26.21
N SER A 209 -12.69 25.91 27.31
CA SER A 209 -12.48 24.71 28.13
C SER A 209 -13.17 23.47 27.53
N ALA A 210 -14.02 23.64 26.51
CA ALA A 210 -14.52 22.54 25.70
C ALA A 210 -13.56 22.31 24.53
N GLY A 211 -12.96 21.11 24.47
CA GLY A 211 -12.16 20.67 23.33
C GLY A 211 -13.01 20.39 22.09
N PRO A 212 -12.42 19.81 21.03
CA PRO A 212 -13.17 19.29 19.89
C PRO A 212 -14.27 18.33 20.35
N ALA A 213 -15.47 18.50 19.82
CA ALA A 213 -16.62 17.68 20.20
C ALA A 213 -17.28 17.09 18.94
N GLU A 214 -17.55 15.79 18.97
CA GLU A 214 -18.45 15.17 18.00
C GLU A 214 -19.88 15.64 18.33
N ILE A 215 -20.52 16.34 17.38
CA ILE A 215 -21.85 16.93 17.56
C ILE A 215 -22.95 16.14 16.85
N ASP A 216 -22.59 15.34 15.86
CA ASP A 216 -23.48 14.44 15.13
C ASP A 216 -22.66 13.26 14.58
N ARG A 217 -23.29 12.07 14.52
CA ARG A 217 -22.72 10.86 13.95
C ARG A 217 -23.83 10.06 13.27
N ARG A 218 -23.61 9.72 12.01
CA ARG A 218 -24.52 8.87 11.22
C ARG A 218 -23.78 7.61 10.81
N THR A 219 -24.34 6.44 11.08
CA THR A 219 -23.68 5.15 10.87
C THR A 219 -24.55 4.25 9.99
N TRP A 220 -23.88 3.57 9.06
CA TRP A 220 -24.44 2.57 8.16
C TRP A 220 -23.68 1.26 8.33
N THR A 221 -24.40 0.16 8.50
CA THR A 221 -23.79 -1.18 8.40
C THR A 221 -23.61 -1.54 6.94
N LEU A 222 -22.36 -1.76 6.51
CA LEU A 222 -22.03 -2.15 5.14
C LEU A 222 -22.07 -3.67 4.96
N PHE A 223 -21.67 -4.43 5.98
CA PHE A 223 -21.57 -5.88 5.92
C PHE A 223 -21.74 -6.49 7.31
N GLU A 224 -22.45 -7.60 7.41
CA GLU A 224 -22.62 -8.38 8.66
C GLU A 224 -21.70 -9.61 8.63
N GLY A 225 -20.96 -9.83 9.71
CA GLY A 225 -19.97 -10.91 9.81
C GLY A 225 -18.57 -10.55 9.28
N THR A 226 -17.77 -11.58 9.05
CA THR A 226 -16.40 -11.47 8.54
C THR A 226 -16.41 -11.61 7.01
N PRO A 227 -16.03 -10.58 6.24
CA PRO A 227 -15.91 -10.70 4.80
C PRO A 227 -14.75 -11.61 4.43
N GLU A 228 -14.77 -12.17 3.22
CA GLU A 228 -13.62 -12.86 2.65
C GLU A 228 -12.42 -11.89 2.58
N GLU A 229 -11.23 -12.39 2.90
CA GLU A 229 -10.02 -11.59 2.91
C GLU A 229 -9.71 -11.01 1.53
N GLY A 230 -9.49 -9.68 1.48
CA GLY A 230 -9.29 -8.93 0.26
C GLY A 230 -10.55 -8.74 -0.59
N ALA A 231 -11.71 -9.29 -0.21
CA ALA A 231 -12.93 -9.07 -0.98
C ALA A 231 -13.40 -7.61 -0.88
N SER A 232 -13.84 -7.07 -2.02
CA SER A 232 -14.38 -5.72 -2.12
C SER A 232 -15.85 -5.72 -1.70
N ILE A 233 -16.19 -4.88 -0.73
CA ILE A 233 -17.56 -4.61 -0.29
C ILE A 233 -17.98 -3.25 -0.88
N PRO A 234 -18.70 -3.24 -2.01
CA PRO A 234 -19.19 -1.99 -2.60
C PRO A 234 -20.33 -1.42 -1.76
N PHE A 235 -20.42 -0.09 -1.69
CA PHE A 235 -21.53 0.59 -1.02
C PHE A 235 -22.02 1.79 -1.83
N ARG A 236 -23.29 2.14 -1.60
CA ARG A 236 -23.89 3.41 -2.02
C ARG A 236 -24.83 3.88 -0.92
N ILE A 237 -24.53 5.02 -0.33
CA ILE A 237 -25.32 5.61 0.77
C ILE A 237 -25.91 6.95 0.35
N GLY A 238 -27.09 7.27 0.86
CA GLY A 238 -27.68 8.61 0.74
C GLY A 238 -27.13 9.55 1.81
N ILE A 239 -26.78 10.77 1.44
CA ILE A 239 -26.33 11.81 2.37
C ILE A 239 -27.55 12.50 2.98
N PRO A 240 -27.72 12.47 4.31
CA PRO A 240 -28.90 13.04 4.95
C PRO A 240 -29.07 14.55 4.68
N PRO A 241 -30.32 15.05 4.49
CA PRO A 241 -30.58 16.47 4.29
C PRO A 241 -30.29 17.34 5.51
N ASP A 242 -30.39 16.76 6.70
CA ASP A 242 -30.22 17.43 7.98
C ASP A 242 -28.76 17.47 8.46
N LEU A 243 -27.83 16.91 7.67
CA LEU A 243 -26.40 16.98 7.98
C LEU A 243 -25.93 18.44 7.89
N VAL A 244 -25.22 18.88 8.93
CA VAL A 244 -24.69 20.24 8.97
C VAL A 244 -23.61 20.39 7.89
N PRO A 245 -23.64 21.42 7.02
CA PRO A 245 -22.56 21.63 6.06
C PRO A 245 -21.21 21.93 6.73
N THR A 246 -20.11 21.66 6.04
CA THR A 246 -18.78 22.13 6.46
C THR A 246 -18.73 23.65 6.40
N PHE A 247 -18.34 24.31 7.50
CA PHE A 247 -18.14 25.75 7.53
C PHE A 247 -17.13 26.18 8.60
N HIS A 248 -16.70 27.44 8.50
CA HIS A 248 -15.78 28.06 9.43
C HIS A 248 -16.27 29.47 9.78
N SER A 249 -16.26 29.79 11.07
CA SER A 249 -16.45 31.13 11.62
C SER A 249 -15.23 31.52 12.47
N PRO A 250 -15.03 32.80 12.79
CA PRO A 250 -14.03 33.23 13.76
C PRO A 250 -14.06 32.54 15.14
N PHE A 251 -15.17 31.93 15.59
CA PHE A 251 -15.20 31.21 16.87
C PHE A 251 -15.12 29.69 16.75
N ILE A 252 -15.55 29.10 15.63
CA ILE A 252 -15.60 27.64 15.45
C ILE A 252 -15.31 27.20 14.00
N ARG A 253 -14.85 25.97 13.86
CA ARG A 253 -14.93 25.22 12.58
C ARG A 253 -15.80 23.97 12.79
N VAL A 254 -16.54 23.58 11.76
CA VAL A 254 -17.30 22.33 11.72
C VAL A 254 -16.75 21.49 10.57
N ASP A 255 -16.04 20.43 10.93
CA ASP A 255 -15.35 19.53 10.00
C ASP A 255 -16.00 18.14 9.99
N HIS A 256 -15.80 17.41 8.90
CA HIS A 256 -16.39 16.09 8.70
C HIS A 256 -15.31 15.04 8.42
N ALA A 257 -15.60 13.81 8.84
CA ALA A 257 -14.84 12.66 8.40
C ALA A 257 -15.76 11.49 8.08
N LEU A 258 -15.39 10.73 7.07
CA LEU A 258 -15.86 9.36 6.90
C LEU A 258 -14.98 8.45 7.74
N GLU A 259 -15.60 7.52 8.44
CA GLU A 259 -14.92 6.53 9.25
C GLU A 259 -15.42 5.15 8.87
N VAL A 260 -14.53 4.29 8.40
CA VAL A 260 -14.81 2.87 8.24
C VAL A 260 -14.33 2.15 9.49
N THR A 261 -15.21 1.37 10.10
CA THR A 261 -14.90 0.60 11.31
C THR A 261 -15.17 -0.88 11.07
N ALA A 262 -14.14 -1.71 11.20
CA ALA A 262 -14.29 -3.16 11.33
C ALA A 262 -14.44 -3.51 12.81
N VAL A 263 -15.64 -3.97 13.17
CA VAL A 263 -15.99 -4.30 14.57
C VAL A 263 -15.47 -5.69 14.89
N VAL A 264 -14.42 -5.78 15.71
CA VAL A 264 -13.71 -7.06 15.97
C VAL A 264 -14.39 -7.82 17.10
N ALA A 265 -14.65 -9.12 16.90
CA ALA A 265 -15.20 -9.97 17.96
C ALA A 265 -14.16 -10.16 19.07
N PHE A 266 -14.51 -9.73 20.29
CA PHE A 266 -13.67 -9.86 21.48
C PHE A 266 -12.29 -9.18 21.35
N GLY A 267 -12.20 -8.09 20.59
CA GLY A 267 -10.96 -7.36 20.36
C GLY A 267 -11.16 -5.86 20.25
N ARG A 268 -10.10 -5.17 19.85
CA ARG A 268 -10.13 -3.73 19.53
C ARG A 268 -10.59 -3.54 18.09
N ASP A 269 -11.54 -2.63 17.89
CA ASP A 269 -12.01 -2.27 16.56
C ASP A 269 -10.90 -1.62 15.72
N LEU A 270 -10.94 -1.89 14.42
CA LEU A 270 -10.03 -1.32 13.44
C LEU A 270 -10.76 -0.19 12.74
N SER A 271 -10.14 0.99 12.62
CA SER A 271 -10.79 2.17 12.05
C SER A 271 -9.89 2.88 11.03
N LEU A 272 -10.46 3.28 9.90
CA LEU A 272 -9.86 4.20 8.94
C LEU A 272 -10.71 5.46 8.86
N ARG A 273 -10.10 6.61 9.18
CA ARG A 273 -10.75 7.92 9.16
C ARG A 273 -10.23 8.77 8.00
N VAL A 274 -11.14 9.30 7.18
CA VAL A 274 -10.85 10.09 5.99
C VAL A 274 -11.58 11.44 6.09
N PRO A 275 -10.89 12.59 5.96
CA PRO A 275 -11.54 13.89 5.96
C PRO A 275 -12.42 14.06 4.72
N VAL A 276 -13.59 14.66 4.90
CA VAL A 276 -14.56 14.97 3.85
C VAL A 276 -15.14 16.36 4.03
N VAL A 277 -15.75 16.89 2.97
CA VAL A 277 -16.39 18.20 2.96
C VAL A 277 -17.86 18.00 2.65
N VAL A 278 -18.75 18.45 3.54
CA VAL A 278 -20.20 18.45 3.29
C VAL A 278 -20.59 19.80 2.70
N GLU A 279 -21.23 19.80 1.54
CA GLU A 279 -21.55 21.04 0.82
C GLU A 279 -22.96 21.04 0.22
N ARG A 280 -23.50 22.24 -0.01
CA ARG A 280 -24.70 22.44 -0.82
C ARG A 280 -24.26 22.62 -2.26
N GLN A 281 -24.74 21.76 -3.15
CA GLN A 281 -24.39 21.85 -4.57
C GLN A 281 -25.54 22.44 -5.40
N ARG A 282 -25.18 23.21 -6.44
CA ARG A 282 -26.09 23.67 -7.49
C ARG A 282 -25.90 22.83 -8.75
N GLY A 283 -27.00 22.33 -9.30
CA GLY A 283 -27.03 21.57 -10.54
C GLY A 283 -26.78 20.07 -10.36
N PRO A 284 -27.03 19.26 -11.41
CA PRO A 284 -26.86 17.81 -11.34
C PRO A 284 -25.37 17.43 -11.30
N ARG A 285 -25.01 16.53 -10.39
CA ARG A 285 -23.67 15.97 -10.30
C ARG A 285 -23.50 14.81 -11.29
N LYS A 286 -22.39 14.79 -12.02
CA LYS A 286 -22.01 13.64 -12.86
C LYS A 286 -21.54 12.49 -11.98
N SER A 287 -21.97 11.27 -12.29
CA SER A 287 -21.41 10.08 -11.66
C SER A 287 -19.95 9.87 -12.09
N ALA A 288 -19.13 9.31 -11.20
CA ALA A 288 -17.78 8.90 -11.54
C ALA A 288 -17.82 7.82 -12.63
N LYS A 289 -16.82 7.82 -13.53
CA LYS A 289 -16.68 6.81 -14.60
C LYS A 289 -16.34 5.41 -14.06
N GLY A 290 -15.99 5.31 -12.78
CA GLY A 290 -15.64 4.09 -12.07
C GLY A 290 -15.09 4.43 -10.70
N LEU A 291 -15.09 3.45 -9.80
CA LEU A 291 -14.41 3.54 -8.51
C LEU A 291 -13.01 2.94 -8.64
N PRO A 292 -11.99 3.53 -7.98
CA PRO A 292 -10.72 2.88 -7.79
C PRO A 292 -10.92 1.50 -7.14
N LEU A 293 -10.18 0.51 -7.61
CA LEU A 293 -10.21 -0.85 -7.08
C LEU A 293 -9.64 -0.88 -5.65
N VAL A 294 -10.12 -1.83 -4.85
CA VAL A 294 -9.62 -2.12 -3.49
C VAL A 294 -9.43 -3.63 -3.31
N GLY A 295 -8.62 -4.01 -2.33
CA GLY A 295 -8.41 -5.41 -1.95
C GLY A 295 -7.80 -6.26 -3.06
N LYS A 296 -8.26 -7.50 -3.22
CA LYS A 296 -7.75 -8.48 -4.19
C LYS A 296 -7.78 -7.94 -5.61
N GLN A 297 -8.82 -7.21 -6.00
CA GLN A 297 -8.91 -6.62 -7.35
C GLN A 297 -7.82 -5.58 -7.60
N ARG A 298 -7.54 -4.73 -6.61
CA ARG A 298 -6.45 -3.76 -6.71
C ARG A 298 -5.11 -4.47 -6.76
N HIS A 299 -4.91 -5.44 -5.89
CA HIS A 299 -3.69 -6.24 -5.83
C HIS A 299 -3.38 -6.93 -7.17
N LEU A 300 -4.36 -7.62 -7.77
CA LEU A 300 -4.24 -8.19 -9.11
C LEU A 300 -3.89 -7.14 -10.17
N SER A 301 -4.49 -5.95 -10.09
CA SER A 301 -4.21 -4.86 -11.04
C SER A 301 -2.77 -4.32 -10.91
N VAL A 302 -2.23 -4.29 -9.68
CA VAL A 302 -0.85 -3.88 -9.42
C VAL A 302 0.12 -4.86 -10.06
N TRP A 303 -0.04 -6.16 -9.80
CA TRP A 303 0.81 -7.20 -10.38
C TRP A 303 0.76 -7.23 -11.91
N ARG A 304 -0.43 -7.07 -12.50
CA ARG A 304 -0.59 -6.96 -13.97
C ARG A 304 0.16 -5.75 -14.53
N ALA A 305 -0.01 -4.58 -13.91
CA ALA A 305 0.67 -3.36 -14.34
C ALA A 305 2.20 -3.50 -14.28
N VAL A 306 2.73 -4.16 -13.24
CA VAL A 306 4.17 -4.41 -13.12
C VAL A 306 4.66 -5.40 -14.18
N ALA A 307 3.94 -6.49 -14.41
CA ALA A 307 4.30 -7.44 -15.47
C ALA A 307 4.31 -6.76 -16.85
N ASP A 308 3.34 -5.90 -17.14
CA ASP A 308 3.28 -5.14 -18.39
C ASP A 308 4.41 -4.11 -18.50
N SER A 309 4.75 -3.43 -17.41
CA SER A 309 5.90 -2.51 -17.32
C SER A 309 7.22 -3.25 -17.55
N ALA A 310 7.41 -4.44 -16.98
CA ALA A 310 8.59 -5.28 -17.21
C ALA A 310 8.72 -5.70 -18.68
N ARG A 311 7.61 -6.12 -19.32
CA ARG A 311 7.60 -6.42 -20.78
C ARG A 311 7.96 -5.19 -21.61
N ALA A 312 7.40 -4.03 -21.28
CA ALA A 312 7.68 -2.78 -21.97
C ALA A 312 9.14 -2.31 -21.81
N ALA A 313 9.77 -2.62 -20.68
CA ALA A 313 11.18 -2.38 -20.42
C ALA A 313 12.12 -3.38 -21.11
N GLY A 314 11.58 -4.39 -21.81
CA GLY A 314 12.33 -5.40 -22.55
C GLY A 314 12.77 -6.61 -21.71
N SER A 315 12.24 -6.78 -20.50
CA SER A 315 12.48 -7.99 -19.69
C SER A 315 11.78 -9.21 -20.31
N THR A 316 12.45 -10.36 -20.30
CA THR A 316 11.87 -11.63 -20.76
C THR A 316 11.00 -12.22 -19.66
N VAL A 317 9.68 -11.99 -19.71
CA VAL A 317 8.73 -12.63 -18.80
C VAL A 317 8.50 -14.07 -19.24
N VAL A 318 8.89 -15.02 -18.40
CA VAL A 318 8.77 -16.47 -18.63
C VAL A 318 7.40 -16.97 -18.22
N ASP A 319 6.95 -16.54 -17.04
CA ASP A 319 5.66 -16.93 -16.47
C ASP A 319 5.09 -15.81 -15.60
N PHE A 320 3.76 -15.73 -15.50
CA PHE A 320 3.08 -14.74 -14.68
C PHE A 320 1.72 -15.25 -14.22
N ASP A 321 1.59 -15.50 -12.92
CA ASP A 321 0.34 -15.81 -12.26
C ASP A 321 -0.03 -14.66 -11.29
N PRO A 322 -0.97 -13.77 -11.68
CA PRO A 322 -1.40 -12.68 -10.80
C PRO A 322 -2.16 -13.17 -9.57
N GLU A 323 -2.86 -14.32 -9.63
CA GLU A 323 -3.66 -14.81 -8.50
C GLU A 323 -2.79 -15.35 -7.37
N GLN A 324 -1.66 -15.94 -7.73
CA GLN A 324 -0.63 -16.39 -6.77
C GLN A 324 0.42 -15.32 -6.49
N ALA A 325 0.33 -14.13 -7.12
CA ALA A 325 1.33 -13.08 -7.02
C ALA A 325 2.75 -13.55 -7.40
N VAL A 326 2.85 -14.34 -8.47
CA VAL A 326 4.11 -14.90 -8.97
C VAL A 326 4.46 -14.29 -10.33
N LEU A 327 5.68 -13.78 -10.46
CA LEU A 327 6.25 -13.29 -11.72
C LEU A 327 7.63 -13.92 -11.93
N VAL A 328 7.81 -14.63 -13.03
CA VAL A 328 9.09 -15.26 -13.39
C VAL A 328 9.70 -14.56 -14.59
N LEU A 329 10.95 -14.14 -14.45
CA LEU A 329 11.74 -13.49 -15.49
C LEU A 329 12.98 -14.34 -15.84
N ASP A 330 13.46 -14.23 -17.06
CA ASP A 330 14.83 -14.61 -17.43
C ASP A 330 15.68 -13.34 -17.56
N VAL A 331 16.79 -13.30 -16.81
CA VAL A 331 17.77 -12.22 -16.87
C VAL A 331 19.14 -12.82 -17.14
N ARG A 332 19.53 -12.87 -18.42
CA ARG A 332 20.86 -13.37 -18.84
C ARG A 332 21.11 -14.82 -18.40
N GLY A 333 20.08 -15.67 -18.45
CA GLY A 333 20.18 -17.07 -18.03
C GLY A 333 20.08 -17.30 -16.53
N ILE A 334 19.81 -16.24 -15.74
CA ILE A 334 19.37 -16.36 -14.35
C ILE A 334 17.85 -16.28 -14.33
N ARG A 335 17.21 -17.31 -13.78
CA ARG A 335 15.76 -17.34 -13.55
C ARG A 335 15.46 -16.52 -12.29
N VAL A 336 14.69 -15.45 -12.42
CA VAL A 336 14.28 -14.58 -11.31
C VAL A 336 12.80 -14.80 -11.06
N GLU A 337 12.46 -15.50 -9.99
CA GLU A 337 11.09 -15.69 -9.53
C GLU A 337 10.77 -14.69 -8.44
N VAL A 338 9.75 -13.88 -8.64
CA VAL A 338 9.30 -12.85 -7.71
C VAL A 338 7.93 -13.22 -7.17
N THR A 339 7.82 -13.31 -5.85
CA THR A 339 6.61 -13.73 -5.13
C THR A 339 6.26 -12.75 -4.02
N GLU A 340 4.98 -12.74 -3.61
CA GLU A 340 4.58 -12.16 -2.33
C GLU A 340 4.54 -13.25 -1.26
N GLU A 341 5.16 -12.97 -0.11
CA GLU A 341 5.14 -13.85 1.05
C GLU A 341 4.68 -13.11 2.30
N HIS A 342 4.20 -13.85 3.29
CA HIS A 342 3.98 -13.34 4.64
C HIS A 342 4.94 -14.04 5.60
N ARG A 343 5.88 -13.28 6.19
CA ARG A 343 6.90 -13.82 7.10
C ARG A 343 6.68 -13.29 8.51
N GLU A 344 6.76 -14.20 9.49
CA GLU A 344 6.65 -13.87 10.91
C GLU A 344 7.68 -12.80 11.31
N GLY A 345 7.26 -11.73 11.97
CA GLY A 345 8.12 -10.61 12.37
C GLY A 345 8.46 -9.60 11.26
N LEU A 346 8.17 -9.91 9.98
CA LEU A 346 8.36 -9.02 8.84
C LEU A 346 7.04 -8.53 8.23
N GLY A 347 5.95 -9.27 8.43
CA GLY A 347 4.69 -9.05 7.75
C GLY A 347 4.76 -9.42 6.26
N PRO A 348 3.89 -8.84 5.42
CA PRO A 348 3.93 -9.09 3.98
C PRO A 348 5.16 -8.44 3.34
N CYS A 349 5.87 -9.23 2.55
CA CYS A 349 7.09 -8.86 1.85
C CYS A 349 7.04 -9.34 0.40
N VAL A 350 7.89 -8.74 -0.43
CA VAL A 350 8.19 -9.27 -1.77
C VAL A 350 9.52 -10.00 -1.69
N VAL A 351 9.56 -11.20 -2.24
CA VAL A 351 10.73 -12.06 -2.30
C VAL A 351 11.12 -12.26 -3.75
N ALA A 352 12.42 -12.22 -4.04
CA ALA A 352 12.95 -12.65 -5.31
C ALA A 352 13.94 -13.78 -5.09
N GLU A 353 13.68 -14.93 -5.72
CA GLU A 353 14.58 -16.06 -5.80
C GLU A 353 15.23 -16.08 -7.18
N LEU A 354 16.55 -16.03 -7.20
CA LEU A 354 17.38 -16.02 -8.39
C LEU A 354 18.06 -17.38 -8.47
N ALA A 355 17.66 -18.23 -9.42
CA ALA A 355 18.28 -19.52 -9.67
C ALA A 355 19.27 -19.41 -10.84
N PHE A 356 20.49 -19.90 -10.63
CA PHE A 356 21.56 -19.92 -11.61
C PHE A 356 22.33 -21.25 -11.56
N PRO A 357 23.16 -21.55 -12.56
CA PRO A 357 23.95 -22.78 -12.55
C PRO A 357 24.86 -22.89 -11.34
N ALA A 358 24.99 -24.10 -10.79
CA ALA A 358 25.91 -24.39 -9.70
C ALA A 358 27.29 -23.75 -9.93
N LEU A 359 27.76 -22.98 -8.96
CA LEU A 359 29.04 -22.26 -9.05
C LEU A 359 30.21 -23.15 -8.65
N GLY A 360 30.00 -24.10 -7.74
CA GLY A 360 31.05 -24.98 -7.23
C GLY A 360 32.04 -24.25 -6.34
N LEU A 361 31.60 -23.26 -5.57
CA LEU A 361 32.44 -22.46 -4.68
C LEU A 361 32.31 -22.86 -3.22
N ASP A 362 31.37 -23.76 -2.90
CA ASP A 362 30.92 -24.03 -1.54
C ASP A 362 30.49 -22.72 -0.83
N LEU A 363 29.89 -21.81 -1.60
CA LEU A 363 29.49 -20.50 -1.16
C LEU A 363 28.28 -20.59 -0.24
N ARG A 364 28.35 -19.85 0.85
CA ARG A 364 27.21 -19.53 1.69
C ARG A 364 27.33 -18.12 2.22
N LEU A 365 26.40 -17.28 1.82
CA LEU A 365 26.21 -15.93 2.29
C LEU A 365 24.83 -15.84 2.96
N ALA A 366 24.81 -15.40 4.21
CA ALA A 366 23.58 -15.22 4.97
C ALA A 366 23.67 -14.02 5.91
N GLU A 367 22.51 -13.43 6.25
CA GLU A 367 22.42 -12.35 7.25
C GLU A 367 23.07 -12.77 8.57
N ARG A 368 23.90 -11.87 9.12
CA ARG A 368 24.67 -12.11 10.33
C ARG A 368 23.77 -12.05 11.55
N ARG A 369 23.75 -13.13 12.33
CA ARG A 369 23.09 -13.17 13.63
C ARG A 369 24.06 -12.76 14.73
N TRP A 370 23.52 -12.26 15.84
CA TRP A 370 24.34 -11.88 17.01
C TRP A 370 25.13 -13.06 17.59
N THR A 371 24.68 -14.29 17.33
CA THR A 371 25.34 -15.55 17.71
C THR A 371 26.47 -15.97 16.78
N ASP A 372 26.61 -15.31 15.62
CA ASP A 372 27.57 -15.73 14.60
C ASP A 372 28.95 -15.15 14.92
N PHE A 373 29.68 -15.90 15.75
CA PHE A 373 31.10 -15.70 16.05
C PHE A 373 31.93 -16.56 15.09
N GLY A 374 32.10 -16.08 13.85
CA GLY A 374 32.83 -16.80 12.79
C GLY A 374 34.06 -16.05 12.28
N ALA A 375 35.01 -16.82 11.72
CA ALA A 375 36.18 -16.30 11.01
C ALA A 375 35.73 -15.39 9.85
N LYS A 376 36.35 -14.21 9.74
CA LYS A 376 36.12 -13.31 8.61
C LYS A 376 36.84 -13.87 7.39
N LEU A 377 36.14 -14.03 6.27
CA LEU A 377 36.77 -14.33 5.00
C LEU A 377 37.84 -13.25 4.71
N PRO A 378 39.13 -13.61 4.54
CA PRO A 378 40.18 -12.63 4.27
C PRO A 378 39.90 -11.86 2.97
N GLY A 379 40.08 -10.54 2.98
CA GLY A 379 39.84 -9.70 1.79
C GLY A 379 38.38 -9.23 1.61
N LEU A 380 37.44 -9.73 2.43
CA LEU A 380 36.05 -9.29 2.36
C LEU A 380 35.88 -7.86 2.89
N ASP A 381 35.05 -7.09 2.20
CA ASP A 381 34.75 -5.71 2.54
C ASP A 381 34.14 -5.55 3.94
N LYS A 382 34.56 -4.52 4.68
CA LYS A 382 34.12 -4.28 6.06
C LYS A 382 32.62 -3.99 6.18
N ARG A 383 31.99 -3.37 5.18
CA ARG A 383 30.55 -3.09 5.15
C ARG A 383 29.79 -4.40 4.95
N LEU A 384 30.21 -5.22 3.99
CA LEU A 384 29.59 -6.53 3.77
C LEU A 384 29.73 -7.43 5.00
N ALA A 385 30.93 -7.52 5.59
CA ALA A 385 31.20 -8.36 6.77
C ALA A 385 30.48 -7.91 8.06
N LYS A 386 29.95 -6.68 8.10
CA LYS A 386 29.10 -6.21 9.20
C LYS A 386 27.70 -6.81 9.13
N ARG A 387 27.19 -6.99 7.91
CA ARG A 387 25.82 -7.44 7.66
C ARG A 387 25.73 -8.94 7.40
N PHE A 388 26.68 -9.52 6.68
CA PHE A 388 26.63 -10.91 6.26
C PHE A 388 27.74 -11.76 6.89
N THR A 389 27.42 -13.04 7.07
CA THR A 389 28.40 -14.12 7.16
C THR A 389 28.66 -14.64 5.76
N VAL A 390 29.92 -14.91 5.43
CA VAL A 390 30.33 -15.46 4.12
C VAL A 390 31.28 -16.61 4.37
N GLN A 391 30.94 -17.76 3.80
CA GLN A 391 31.77 -18.95 3.72
C GLN A 391 31.93 -19.31 2.25
N ALA A 392 33.12 -19.75 1.86
CA ALA A 392 33.44 -20.27 0.54
C ALA A 392 34.72 -21.09 0.65
N ARG A 393 34.95 -21.98 -0.32
CA ARG A 393 36.17 -22.78 -0.40
C ARG A 393 37.42 -21.92 -0.58
N GLU A 394 37.43 -21.03 -1.57
CA GLU A 394 38.54 -20.10 -1.81
C GLU A 394 38.12 -18.63 -1.64
N PRO A 395 38.81 -17.84 -0.80
CA PRO A 395 38.49 -16.43 -0.60
C PRO A 395 38.57 -15.56 -1.85
N MET A 396 39.48 -15.87 -2.79
CA MET A 396 39.61 -15.10 -4.03
C MET A 396 38.41 -15.28 -4.95
N GLN A 397 37.91 -16.51 -5.11
CA GLN A 397 36.74 -16.79 -5.92
C GLN A 397 35.50 -16.11 -5.34
N ALA A 398 35.30 -16.21 -4.02
CA ALA A 398 34.22 -15.51 -3.33
C ALA A 398 34.30 -13.99 -3.49
N THR A 399 35.49 -13.40 -3.42
CA THR A 399 35.69 -11.96 -3.61
C THR A 399 35.46 -11.53 -5.07
N SER A 400 35.78 -12.40 -6.03
CA SER A 400 35.50 -12.16 -7.46
C SER A 400 34.01 -12.20 -7.77
N LEU A 401 33.27 -13.13 -7.17
CA LEU A 401 31.81 -13.19 -7.31
C LEU A 401 31.13 -12.02 -6.58
N LEU A 402 31.55 -11.75 -5.34
CA LEU A 402 31.05 -10.65 -4.50
C LEU A 402 31.84 -9.36 -4.76
N ASP A 403 31.94 -8.99 -6.03
CA ASP A 403 32.59 -7.74 -6.44
C ASP A 403 31.83 -6.49 -5.91
N ALA A 404 32.33 -5.30 -6.21
CA ALA A 404 31.68 -4.07 -5.74
C ALA A 404 30.24 -3.93 -6.25
N GLU A 405 29.97 -4.33 -7.50
CA GLU A 405 28.65 -4.19 -8.11
C GLU A 405 27.64 -5.15 -7.46
N VAL A 406 27.98 -6.42 -7.29
CA VAL A 406 27.11 -7.41 -6.64
C VAL A 406 26.84 -7.01 -5.19
N ARG A 407 27.85 -6.56 -4.45
CA ARG A 407 27.70 -6.12 -3.06
C ARG A 407 26.75 -4.93 -2.92
N GLU A 408 26.89 -3.92 -3.77
CA GLU A 408 25.97 -2.77 -3.79
C GLU A 408 24.54 -3.18 -4.13
N ALA A 409 24.37 -4.16 -5.03
CA ALA A 409 23.05 -4.67 -5.39
C ALA A 409 22.41 -5.51 -4.29
N LEU A 410 23.18 -6.22 -3.47
CA LEU A 410 22.65 -6.94 -2.31
C LEU A 410 22.24 -5.98 -1.17
N ASP A 411 22.95 -4.87 -0.99
CA ASP A 411 22.76 -3.98 0.16
C ASP A 411 21.45 -3.17 0.13
N VAL A 412 20.77 -3.08 -1.01
CA VAL A 412 19.50 -2.36 -1.13
C VAL A 412 18.29 -3.14 -0.64
N PHE A 413 18.44 -4.43 -0.38
CA PHE A 413 17.38 -5.31 0.12
C PHE A 413 17.40 -5.34 1.64
N ASP A 414 16.25 -5.64 2.25
CA ASP A 414 16.13 -5.76 3.70
C ASP A 414 16.76 -7.05 4.23
N GLU A 415 16.64 -8.14 3.46
CA GLU A 415 17.34 -9.40 3.71
C GLU A 415 17.92 -9.95 2.41
N ALA A 416 19.09 -10.58 2.50
CA ALA A 416 19.68 -11.31 1.39
C ALA A 416 20.40 -12.59 1.84
N ALA A 417 20.33 -13.62 1.01
CA ALA A 417 21.10 -14.84 1.10
C ALA A 417 21.57 -15.25 -0.30
N LEU A 418 22.71 -15.93 -0.38
CA LEU A 418 23.30 -16.41 -1.63
C LEU A 418 24.08 -17.68 -1.35
N ASP A 419 23.89 -18.71 -2.17
CA ASP A 419 24.68 -19.93 -2.16
C ASP A 419 25.18 -20.27 -3.58
N ASP A 420 25.61 -21.52 -3.78
CA ASP A 420 26.17 -21.99 -5.04
C ASP A 420 25.16 -22.07 -6.18
N GLU A 421 23.85 -22.04 -5.93
CA GLU A 421 22.81 -22.25 -6.95
C GLU A 421 21.73 -21.17 -6.92
N HIS A 422 21.52 -20.53 -5.77
CA HIS A 422 20.42 -19.62 -5.54
C HIS A 422 20.86 -18.32 -4.85
N ALA A 423 20.19 -17.22 -5.17
CA ALA A 423 20.14 -16.03 -4.33
C ALA A 423 18.70 -15.75 -3.92
N VAL A 424 18.48 -15.39 -2.66
CA VAL A 424 17.16 -14.98 -2.16
C VAL A 424 17.29 -13.57 -1.61
N VAL A 425 16.47 -12.65 -2.09
CA VAL A 425 16.42 -11.27 -1.59
C VAL A 425 15.00 -10.87 -1.23
N VAL A 426 14.88 -10.06 -0.17
CA VAL A 426 13.58 -9.70 0.42
C VAL A 426 13.48 -8.19 0.58
N GLN A 427 12.30 -7.63 0.28
CA GLN A 427 11.94 -6.28 0.64
C GLN A 427 10.63 -6.26 1.44
N LYS A 428 10.64 -5.57 2.58
CA LYS A 428 9.49 -5.43 3.47
C LYS A 428 8.48 -4.45 2.84
N GLY A 429 7.21 -4.83 2.80
CA GLY A 429 6.15 -3.99 2.23
C GLY A 429 6.26 -3.77 0.72
N GLY A 430 5.72 -2.64 0.24
CA GLY A 430 5.79 -2.24 -1.17
C GLY A 430 4.90 -2.99 -2.18
N VAL A 431 4.27 -4.11 -1.81
CA VAL A 431 3.51 -4.98 -2.73
C VAL A 431 2.22 -4.35 -3.30
N TYR A 432 1.68 -3.35 -2.61
CA TYR A 432 0.35 -2.79 -2.89
C TYR A 432 0.38 -1.47 -3.67
N GLN A 433 1.59 -1.04 -4.07
CA GLN A 433 1.83 0.12 -4.93
C GLN A 433 2.61 -0.32 -6.15
N VAL A 434 2.12 0.05 -7.34
CA VAL A 434 2.80 -0.24 -8.62
C VAL A 434 4.25 0.21 -8.58
N SER A 435 4.51 1.45 -8.16
CA SER A 435 5.86 2.01 -8.08
C SER A 435 6.78 1.31 -7.08
N GLY A 436 6.22 0.72 -6.01
CA GLY A 436 6.98 -0.02 -5.01
C GLY A 436 7.46 -1.36 -5.57
N LEU A 437 6.54 -2.10 -6.18
CA LEU A 437 6.82 -3.39 -6.81
C LEU A 437 7.71 -3.25 -8.06
N GLU A 438 7.51 -2.22 -8.89
CA GLU A 438 8.41 -1.88 -10.01
C GLU A 438 9.84 -1.62 -9.54
N ARG A 439 10.00 -0.86 -8.44
CA ARG A 439 11.32 -0.57 -7.85
C ARG A 439 12.00 -1.84 -7.36
N PHE A 440 11.26 -2.73 -6.69
CA PHE A 440 11.78 -4.02 -6.25
C PHE A 440 12.21 -4.87 -7.44
N LEU A 441 11.37 -4.98 -8.47
CA LEU A 441 11.66 -5.77 -9.67
C LEU A 441 12.91 -5.26 -10.39
N ALA A 442 13.05 -3.94 -10.54
CA ALA A 442 14.23 -3.33 -11.14
C ALA A 442 15.51 -3.64 -10.34
N ARG A 443 15.45 -3.67 -9.00
CA ARG A 443 16.57 -4.05 -8.14
C ARG A 443 16.92 -5.53 -8.29
N ALA A 444 15.92 -6.42 -8.32
CA ALA A 444 16.14 -7.86 -8.49
C ALA A 444 16.75 -8.17 -9.87
N GLN A 445 16.27 -7.53 -10.94
CA GLN A 445 16.87 -7.64 -12.27
C GLN A 445 18.30 -7.09 -12.32
N MET A 446 18.57 -5.97 -11.64
CA MET A 446 19.93 -5.42 -11.53
C MET A 446 20.87 -6.38 -10.81
N LEU A 447 20.42 -7.01 -9.71
CA LEU A 447 21.19 -8.03 -9.02
C LEU A 447 21.47 -9.23 -9.92
N ALA A 448 20.46 -9.75 -10.61
CA ALA A 448 20.62 -10.86 -11.55
C ALA A 448 21.60 -10.51 -12.68
N HIS A 449 21.53 -9.30 -13.24
CA HIS A 449 22.47 -8.84 -14.27
C HIS A 449 23.91 -8.81 -13.76
N ARG A 450 24.14 -8.27 -12.56
CA ARG A 450 25.46 -8.17 -11.94
C ARG A 450 26.00 -9.55 -11.55
N LEU A 451 25.16 -10.43 -11.02
CA LEU A 451 25.51 -11.83 -10.75
C LEU A 451 25.89 -12.56 -12.03
N ALA A 452 25.11 -12.44 -13.11
CA ALA A 452 25.45 -13.09 -14.39
C ALA A 452 26.82 -12.65 -14.92
N LYS A 453 27.14 -11.35 -14.81
CA LYS A 453 28.46 -10.81 -15.15
C LYS A 453 29.57 -11.36 -14.25
N ALA A 454 29.35 -11.41 -12.94
CA ALA A 454 30.34 -11.92 -11.98
C ALA A 454 30.59 -13.44 -12.14
N ILE A 455 29.52 -14.22 -12.39
CA ILE A 455 29.60 -15.66 -12.67
C ILE A 455 30.40 -15.91 -13.95
N ALA A 456 30.16 -15.13 -15.02
CA ALA A 456 30.91 -15.24 -16.26
C ALA A 456 32.41 -14.89 -16.12
N ALA A 457 32.77 -14.10 -15.11
CA ALA A 457 34.14 -13.68 -14.81
C ALA A 457 34.80 -14.51 -13.69
N LEU A 458 34.15 -15.57 -13.21
CA LEU A 458 34.62 -16.35 -12.08
C LEU A 458 35.97 -17.02 -12.41
N PRO A 459 37.03 -16.83 -11.58
CA PRO A 459 38.30 -17.49 -11.80
C PRO A 459 38.23 -18.98 -11.40
N PRO A 460 39.05 -19.84 -12.02
CA PRO A 460 39.19 -21.23 -11.58
C PRO A 460 39.86 -21.28 -10.19
N PRO A 461 39.74 -22.41 -9.47
CA PRO A 461 40.51 -22.65 -8.24
C PRO A 461 42.00 -22.43 -8.45
N THR A 462 42.68 -21.83 -7.48
CA THR A 462 44.09 -21.44 -7.62
C THR A 462 44.97 -22.64 -7.97
N ALA A 463 44.71 -23.80 -7.35
CA ALA A 463 45.45 -25.04 -7.58
C ALA A 463 45.23 -25.64 -8.98
N LEU A 464 44.11 -25.33 -9.63
CA LEU A 464 43.72 -25.89 -10.93
C LEU A 464 43.80 -24.87 -12.08
N ALA A 465 44.10 -23.61 -11.79
CA ALA A 465 44.15 -22.53 -12.78
C ALA A 465 45.03 -22.82 -14.02
N PRO A 466 46.22 -23.46 -13.90
CA PRO A 466 47.04 -23.79 -15.08
C PRO A 466 46.36 -24.76 -16.05
N TYR A 467 45.36 -25.52 -15.60
CA TYR A 467 44.70 -26.57 -16.35
C TYR A 467 43.40 -26.12 -17.02
N LEU A 468 42.92 -24.90 -16.73
CA LEU A 468 41.68 -24.37 -17.30
C LEU A 468 41.60 -24.47 -18.84
N PRO A 469 42.66 -24.17 -19.63
CA PRO A 469 42.58 -24.28 -21.10
C PRO A 469 42.25 -25.70 -21.58
N ALA A 470 42.79 -26.74 -20.93
CA ALA A 470 42.52 -28.14 -21.29
C ALA A 470 41.05 -28.50 -21.01
N PHE A 471 40.52 -28.07 -19.87
CA PHE A 471 39.11 -28.28 -19.52
C PHE A 471 38.15 -27.51 -20.43
N GLN A 472 38.51 -26.29 -20.85
CA GLN A 472 37.72 -25.51 -21.80
C GLN A 472 37.67 -26.19 -23.18
N GLN A 473 38.83 -26.61 -23.69
CA GLN A 473 38.91 -27.33 -24.95
C GLN A 473 38.09 -28.63 -24.91
N PHE A 474 38.23 -29.41 -23.84
CA PHE A 474 37.45 -30.64 -23.67
C PHE A 474 35.94 -30.36 -23.65
N ALA A 475 35.51 -29.33 -22.91
CA ALA A 475 34.09 -28.97 -22.84
C ALA A 475 33.52 -28.60 -24.20
N GLU A 476 34.27 -27.82 -24.99
CA GLU A 476 33.88 -27.42 -26.34
C GLU A 476 33.82 -28.63 -27.31
N GLU A 477 34.88 -29.45 -27.35
CA GLU A 477 34.97 -30.59 -28.27
C GLU A 477 33.99 -31.71 -27.95
N ARG A 478 33.62 -31.88 -26.68
CA ARG A 478 32.79 -32.99 -26.19
C ARG A 478 31.36 -32.57 -25.84
N GLY A 479 31.01 -31.30 -26.04
CA GLY A 479 29.72 -30.75 -25.64
C GLY A 479 29.46 -30.86 -24.13
N ALA A 480 30.51 -30.87 -23.32
CA ALA A 480 30.40 -30.86 -21.87
C ALA A 480 30.08 -29.44 -21.38
N ARG A 481 29.46 -29.34 -20.22
CA ARG A 481 29.34 -28.09 -19.49
C ARG A 481 30.49 -27.97 -18.49
N LEU A 482 31.32 -26.93 -18.64
CA LEU A 482 32.37 -26.61 -17.67
C LEU A 482 31.80 -25.76 -16.54
N ARG A 483 31.98 -26.21 -15.30
CA ARG A 483 31.79 -25.40 -14.08
C ARG A 483 33.15 -24.89 -13.63
N VAL A 484 33.41 -23.60 -13.85
CA VAL A 484 34.74 -23.03 -13.62
C VAL A 484 35.11 -22.99 -12.14
N GLY A 485 34.15 -22.81 -11.24
CA GLY A 485 34.44 -22.58 -9.81
C GLY A 485 35.09 -23.75 -9.10
N ASP A 486 34.86 -25.00 -9.52
CA ASP A 486 35.58 -26.19 -9.06
C ASP A 486 36.29 -26.94 -10.21
N LEU A 487 36.29 -26.38 -11.42
CA LEU A 487 36.81 -27.01 -12.63
C LEU A 487 36.20 -28.40 -12.91
N ALA A 488 34.89 -28.55 -12.69
CA ALA A 488 34.14 -29.78 -13.00
C ALA A 488 33.57 -29.77 -14.43
N LEU A 489 33.41 -30.95 -15.02
CA LEU A 489 32.76 -31.17 -16.31
C LEU A 489 31.47 -31.95 -16.11
N GLU A 490 30.39 -31.48 -16.71
CA GLU A 490 29.08 -32.11 -16.61
C GLU A 490 28.55 -32.46 -18.01
N ASN A 491 27.71 -33.49 -18.08
CA ASN A 491 26.90 -33.82 -19.26
C ASN A 491 27.67 -34.18 -20.55
N PHE A 492 28.93 -34.61 -20.47
CA PHE A 492 29.55 -35.27 -21.62
C PHE A 492 29.13 -36.74 -21.70
N SER A 493 29.28 -37.37 -22.86
CA SER A 493 28.89 -38.77 -23.03
C SER A 493 29.98 -39.64 -23.64
N ARG A 494 30.03 -40.91 -23.21
CA ARG A 494 30.87 -41.97 -23.78
C ARG A 494 30.03 -43.22 -23.97
N ALA A 495 30.02 -43.79 -25.17
CA ALA A 495 29.20 -44.97 -25.51
C ALA A 495 27.71 -44.84 -25.09
N GLY A 496 27.13 -43.65 -25.21
CA GLY A 496 25.74 -43.36 -24.82
C GLY A 496 25.50 -43.19 -23.32
N ILE A 497 26.53 -43.28 -22.49
CA ILE A 497 26.46 -43.06 -21.04
C ILE A 497 26.84 -41.62 -20.73
N VAL A 498 25.94 -40.89 -20.07
CA VAL A 498 26.19 -39.52 -19.58
C VAL A 498 27.14 -39.59 -18.38
N MET A 499 28.10 -38.69 -18.37
CA MET A 499 29.17 -38.62 -17.37
C MET A 499 29.38 -37.21 -16.84
N SER A 500 29.96 -37.16 -15.63
CA SER A 500 30.53 -35.94 -15.07
C SER A 500 31.88 -36.22 -14.41
N LEU A 501 32.76 -35.24 -14.42
CA LEU A 501 34.06 -35.25 -13.77
C LEU A 501 34.08 -34.13 -12.74
N ASP A 502 34.31 -34.44 -11.47
CA ASP A 502 34.49 -33.44 -10.42
C ASP A 502 35.74 -33.74 -9.58
N HIS A 503 35.97 -32.92 -8.55
CA HIS A 503 37.09 -33.09 -7.62
C HIS A 503 36.60 -33.18 -6.18
N ARG A 504 37.24 -34.05 -5.39
CA ARG A 504 37.09 -34.07 -3.93
C ARG A 504 38.07 -33.05 -3.35
N TRP A 505 37.57 -32.16 -2.52
CA TRP A 505 38.36 -31.10 -1.90
C TRP A 505 38.70 -31.43 -0.44
N GLU A 506 39.91 -31.09 -0.04
CA GLU A 506 40.36 -31.02 1.35
C GLU A 506 40.76 -29.57 1.62
N GLU A 507 39.89 -28.85 2.32
CA GLU A 507 39.96 -27.38 2.44
C GLU A 507 39.95 -26.70 1.06
N ASP A 508 40.99 -25.94 0.71
CA ASP A 508 41.15 -25.22 -0.55
C ASP A 508 41.93 -26.02 -1.61
N ARG A 509 42.25 -27.30 -1.36
CA ARG A 509 43.06 -28.12 -2.26
C ARG A 509 42.29 -29.30 -2.83
N PRO A 510 42.38 -29.57 -4.14
CA PRO A 510 41.79 -30.75 -4.71
C PRO A 510 42.66 -31.96 -4.37
N ALA A 511 42.08 -32.97 -3.73
CA ALA A 511 42.78 -34.17 -3.29
C ALA A 511 42.76 -35.27 -4.35
N GLU A 512 41.63 -35.46 -5.02
CA GLU A 512 41.42 -36.46 -6.07
C GLU A 512 40.32 -36.02 -7.03
N SER A 513 40.31 -36.58 -8.24
CA SER A 513 39.21 -36.41 -9.19
C SER A 513 38.27 -37.60 -9.14
N ARG A 514 37.00 -37.41 -9.51
CA ARG A 514 35.99 -38.46 -9.52
C ARG A 514 35.21 -38.41 -10.81
N LEU A 515 35.13 -39.56 -11.48
CA LEU A 515 34.31 -39.72 -12.68
C LEU A 515 33.01 -40.39 -12.27
N TRP A 516 31.89 -39.79 -12.65
CA TRP A 516 30.55 -40.19 -12.28
C TRP A 516 29.70 -40.49 -13.50
N SER A 517 28.66 -41.29 -13.29
CA SER A 517 27.55 -41.51 -14.18
C SER A 517 26.27 -41.66 -13.35
N PRO A 518 25.07 -41.35 -13.89
CA PRO A 518 23.82 -41.72 -13.24
C PRO A 518 23.81 -43.21 -12.87
N ARG A 519 23.34 -43.51 -11.66
CA ARG A 519 23.20 -44.90 -11.24
C ARG A 519 22.19 -45.61 -12.15
N PRO A 520 22.50 -46.81 -12.67
CA PRO A 520 21.53 -47.60 -13.43
C PRO A 520 20.25 -47.84 -12.63
N GLU A 521 19.08 -47.81 -13.29
CA GLU A 521 17.77 -48.05 -12.63
C GLU A 521 17.65 -49.45 -12.03
N ARG A 522 18.43 -50.41 -12.54
CA ARG A 522 18.48 -51.77 -12.00
C ARG A 522 19.37 -51.84 -10.77
N ASP A 523 18.99 -52.72 -9.85
CA ASP A 523 19.83 -53.04 -8.70
C ASP A 523 21.21 -53.50 -9.16
N LEU A 524 22.23 -52.86 -8.58
CA LEU A 524 23.61 -53.21 -8.86
C LEU A 524 23.90 -54.59 -8.28
N PRO A 525 24.47 -55.52 -9.06
CA PRO A 525 24.85 -56.82 -8.54
C PRO A 525 25.91 -56.66 -7.44
N ALA A 526 26.00 -57.61 -6.51
CA ALA A 526 27.01 -57.59 -5.45
C ALA A 526 28.46 -57.46 -5.99
N SER A 527 28.70 -57.95 -7.21
CA SER A 527 29.98 -57.89 -7.93
C SER A 527 30.24 -56.57 -8.67
N PHE A 528 29.40 -55.54 -8.55
CA PHE A 528 29.58 -54.30 -9.30
C PHE A 528 30.94 -53.64 -9.03
N ARG A 529 31.40 -53.68 -7.76
CA ARG A 529 32.70 -53.14 -7.36
C ARG A 529 33.84 -53.85 -8.09
N GLU A 530 33.83 -55.17 -8.08
CA GLU A 530 34.81 -55.99 -8.81
C GLU A 530 34.77 -55.73 -10.32
N THR A 531 33.57 -55.55 -10.87
CA THR A 531 33.37 -55.26 -12.30
C THR A 531 34.02 -53.92 -12.68
N LEU A 532 33.74 -52.87 -11.92
CA LEU A 532 34.32 -51.54 -12.16
C LEU A 532 35.83 -51.53 -11.92
N THR A 533 36.31 -52.13 -10.84
CA THR A 533 37.75 -52.21 -10.55
C THR A 533 38.50 -53.01 -11.61
N LYS A 534 37.93 -54.13 -12.09
CA LYS A 534 38.53 -54.93 -13.16
C LYS A 534 38.59 -54.16 -14.49
N ALA A 535 37.54 -53.40 -14.81
CA ALA A 535 37.47 -52.66 -16.06
C ALA A 535 38.38 -51.43 -16.06
N THR A 536 38.44 -50.69 -14.95
CA THR A 536 39.07 -49.36 -14.90
C THR A 536 40.40 -49.34 -14.16
N GLY A 537 40.68 -50.36 -13.34
CA GLY A 537 41.82 -50.35 -12.40
C GLY A 537 41.64 -49.36 -11.25
N ARG A 538 40.44 -48.81 -11.04
CA ARG A 538 40.16 -47.74 -10.07
C ARG A 538 39.23 -48.19 -8.95
N GLU A 539 39.27 -47.44 -7.84
CA GLU A 539 38.38 -47.67 -6.71
C GLU A 539 36.96 -47.18 -7.05
N PRO A 540 35.93 -48.03 -6.92
CA PRO A 540 34.56 -47.68 -7.25
C PRO A 540 33.93 -46.85 -6.11
N LEU A 541 33.16 -45.85 -6.52
CA LEU A 541 32.36 -44.99 -5.66
C LEU A 541 30.88 -45.27 -5.90
N LEU A 542 30.09 -45.21 -4.83
CA LEU A 542 28.64 -45.35 -4.92
C LEU A 542 27.98 -44.30 -4.03
N GLU A 543 27.17 -43.46 -4.65
CA GLU A 543 26.25 -42.55 -3.98
C GLU A 543 24.81 -42.99 -4.27
N GLU A 544 23.84 -42.36 -3.62
CA GLU A 544 22.43 -42.74 -3.73
C GLU A 544 21.96 -42.75 -5.19
N THR A 545 22.33 -41.71 -5.94
CA THR A 545 21.88 -41.46 -7.33
C THR A 545 22.98 -41.63 -8.39
N ARG A 546 24.23 -41.89 -7.99
CA ARG A 546 25.38 -41.89 -8.90
C ARG A 546 26.32 -43.06 -8.63
N LEU A 547 26.93 -43.56 -9.70
CA LEU A 547 27.97 -44.57 -9.68
C LEU A 547 29.24 -43.93 -10.24
N GLY A 548 30.40 -44.18 -9.64
CA GLY A 548 31.63 -43.52 -10.06
C GLY A 548 32.90 -44.31 -9.77
N ILE A 549 34.03 -43.68 -10.08
CA ILE A 549 35.37 -44.18 -9.77
C ILE A 549 36.27 -43.03 -9.30
N ARG A 550 37.21 -43.34 -8.40
CA ARG A 550 38.29 -42.41 -8.01
C ARG A 550 39.39 -42.37 -9.06
N LEU A 551 39.87 -41.17 -9.33
CA LEU A 551 40.97 -40.90 -10.24
C LEU A 551 42.06 -40.12 -9.50
N PRO A 552 43.34 -40.28 -9.90
CA PRO A 552 44.35 -39.28 -9.58
C PRO A 552 43.87 -37.89 -10.02
N LEU A 553 44.40 -36.84 -9.41
CA LEU A 553 44.04 -35.47 -9.77
C LEU A 553 44.25 -35.23 -11.27
N VAL A 554 43.16 -34.98 -11.99
CA VAL A 554 43.15 -34.82 -13.45
C VAL A 554 43.58 -33.42 -13.82
N GLN A 555 44.68 -33.33 -14.58
CA GLN A 555 45.22 -32.09 -15.12
C GLN A 555 44.78 -31.85 -16.57
N ASP A 556 44.57 -32.93 -17.32
CA ASP A 556 44.03 -32.90 -18.68
C ASP A 556 42.91 -33.95 -18.80
N PRO A 557 41.64 -33.53 -19.02
CA PRO A 557 40.53 -34.44 -19.21
C PRO A 557 40.65 -35.39 -20.41
N GLU A 558 41.47 -35.08 -21.42
CA GLU A 558 41.70 -36.01 -22.54
C GLU A 558 42.45 -37.27 -22.08
N GLU A 559 43.35 -37.17 -21.09
CA GLU A 559 44.11 -38.32 -20.57
C GLU A 559 43.22 -39.38 -19.90
N VAL A 560 42.05 -38.97 -19.39
CA VAL A 560 41.11 -39.88 -18.73
C VAL A 560 40.14 -40.56 -19.68
N LEU A 561 40.13 -40.23 -20.99
CA LEU A 561 39.17 -40.81 -21.93
C LEU A 561 39.25 -42.33 -22.05
N GLY A 562 40.45 -42.91 -22.05
CA GLY A 562 40.59 -44.37 -22.05
C GLY A 562 39.99 -45.02 -20.80
N THR A 563 40.10 -44.35 -19.65
CA THR A 563 39.46 -44.80 -18.40
C THR A 563 37.94 -44.57 -18.46
N ALA A 564 37.49 -43.47 -19.05
CA ALA A 564 36.07 -43.15 -19.22
C ALA A 564 35.37 -44.14 -20.16
N ASP A 565 36.02 -44.61 -21.23
CA ASP A 565 35.49 -45.65 -22.11
C ASP A 565 35.34 -46.99 -21.39
N ALA A 566 36.37 -47.39 -20.63
CA ALA A 566 36.30 -48.60 -19.82
C ALA A 566 35.21 -48.51 -18.75
N PHE A 567 35.06 -47.34 -18.13
CA PHE A 567 34.00 -47.06 -17.17
C PHE A 567 32.61 -47.11 -17.83
N ALA A 568 32.41 -46.46 -18.98
CA ALA A 568 31.16 -46.47 -19.73
C ALA A 568 30.73 -47.89 -20.10
N ALA A 569 31.66 -48.68 -20.64
CA ALA A 569 31.39 -50.07 -21.02
C ALA A 569 31.00 -50.94 -19.81
N ALA A 570 31.67 -50.73 -18.67
CA ALA A 570 31.33 -51.43 -17.43
C ALA A 570 29.95 -51.01 -16.90
N VAL A 571 29.63 -49.71 -16.90
CA VAL A 571 28.30 -49.20 -16.51
C VAL A 571 27.21 -49.74 -17.43
N ALA A 572 27.43 -49.75 -18.75
CA ALA A 572 26.50 -50.32 -19.73
C ALA A 572 26.28 -51.82 -19.48
N SER A 573 27.34 -52.57 -19.20
CA SER A 573 27.25 -53.99 -18.82
C SER A 573 26.45 -54.18 -17.53
N LEU A 574 26.65 -53.35 -16.52
CA LEU A 574 25.92 -53.40 -15.25
C LEU A 574 24.44 -53.02 -15.42
N ALA A 575 24.13 -52.10 -16.33
CA ALA A 575 22.77 -51.76 -16.72
C ALA A 575 22.07 -52.88 -17.52
N GLY A 576 22.80 -53.92 -17.93
CA GLY A 576 22.28 -55.02 -18.74
C GLY A 576 22.15 -54.69 -20.23
N ALA A 577 22.84 -53.64 -20.70
CA ALA A 577 22.99 -53.38 -22.12
C ALA A 577 24.01 -54.38 -22.70
N THR A 578 23.53 -55.55 -23.10
CA THR A 578 24.36 -56.55 -23.79
C THR A 578 24.85 -55.99 -25.13
N ASN A 579 26.16 -55.73 -25.23
CA ASN A 579 26.92 -55.37 -26.44
C ASN A 579 26.14 -54.57 -27.49
N LEU A 580 26.25 -53.24 -27.41
CA LEU A 580 26.04 -52.37 -28.57
C LEU A 580 27.05 -52.81 -29.64
N GLY A 581 26.59 -53.57 -30.64
CA GLY A 581 27.38 -53.91 -31.82
C GLY A 581 27.86 -52.66 -32.55
N PRO A 582 28.88 -52.76 -33.42
CA PRO A 582 29.68 -51.64 -33.94
C PRO A 582 28.95 -50.65 -34.87
N TYR A 583 27.61 -50.65 -34.91
CA TYR A 583 26.78 -49.83 -35.79
C TYR A 583 25.61 -49.16 -35.05
N ARG A 584 25.87 -48.48 -33.93
CA ARG A 584 24.95 -47.49 -33.37
C ARG A 584 25.68 -46.28 -32.84
#